data_AF-A0A511R2W0-F1
#
_entry.id   AF-A0A511R2W0-F1
#
_cell.length_a   1.000
_cell.length_b   1.000
_cell.length_c   1.000
_cell.angle_alpha   90.00
_cell.angle_beta   90.00
_cell.angle_gamma   90.00
#
_symmetry.space_group_name_H-M   'P 1'
#
loop_
_entity.id
_entity.type
_entity.pdbx_description
1 polymer ?
#
loop_
_entity_poly.entity_id
_entity_poly.type
_entity_poly.pdbx_seq_one_letter_code
_entity_poly.pdbx_strand_id
1 'polypeptide(L)'
;MDKNLNPLRLIIALALIVYLGWLLLKPSPSEALVVQETPTTPTSSPAKTALPTATPTPKAAPALLCPGTIEQVTIGNYEIRLKISGSAERILVYTDQGNVTASTLEAGSAGEYRVRTPGPAAAVQLDNCEPLNLR
;
A
#
# COMPACT_ATOMS: atom_id res chain seq x y z
N MET A 1 50.18 -19.06 21.71
CA MET A 1 48.97 -18.88 20.86
C MET A 1 48.59 -17.42 20.93
N ASP A 2 49.41 -16.63 20.27
CA ASP A 2 49.45 -15.18 20.33
C ASP A 2 48.31 -14.64 19.49
N LYS A 3 47.13 -14.53 20.09
CA LYS A 3 45.99 -13.90 19.46
C LYS A 3 46.05 -12.41 19.77
N ASN A 4 46.93 -11.68 19.08
CA ASN A 4 46.82 -10.23 18.98
C ASN A 4 45.54 -9.92 18.18
N LEU A 5 44.38 -9.93 18.86
CA LEU A 5 43.14 -9.45 18.27
C LEU A 5 43.31 -7.94 18.04
N ASN A 6 43.28 -7.53 16.77
CA ASN A 6 43.26 -6.13 16.42
C ASN A 6 42.09 -5.46 17.16
N PRO A 7 42.33 -4.46 18.03
CA PRO A 7 41.28 -3.85 18.85
C PRO A 7 40.15 -3.27 17.99
N LEU A 8 40.46 -2.85 16.76
CA LEU A 8 39.46 -2.41 15.78
C LEU A 8 38.47 -3.53 15.42
N ARG A 9 38.95 -4.77 15.25
CA ARG A 9 38.08 -5.92 14.95
C ARG A 9 37.19 -6.29 16.13
N LEU A 10 37.70 -6.14 17.36
CA LEU A 10 36.92 -6.37 18.56
C LEU A 10 35.77 -5.36 18.65
N ILE A 11 36.05 -4.07 18.44
CA ILE A 11 35.04 -3.00 18.47
C ILE A 11 33.97 -3.23 17.39
N ILE A 12 34.37 -3.58 16.16
CA ILE A 12 33.43 -3.87 15.07
C ILE A 12 32.54 -5.07 15.43
N ALA A 13 33.12 -6.16 15.94
CA ALA A 13 32.35 -7.33 16.35
C ALA A 13 31.35 -7.01 17.46
N LEU A 14 31.76 -6.19 18.43
CA LEU A 14 30.92 -5.77 19.55
C LEU A 14 29.76 -4.88 19.07
N ALA A 15 30.02 -3.94 18.15
CA ALA A 15 29.00 -3.12 17.53
C ALA A 15 27.97 -3.94 16.74
N LEU A 16 28.41 -4.97 16.01
CA LEU A 16 27.51 -5.88 15.30
C LEU A 16 26.63 -6.66 16.26
N ILE A 17 27.20 -7.22 17.34
CA ILE A 17 26.43 -7.97 18.33
C ILE A 17 25.36 -7.09 18.99
N VAL A 18 25.71 -5.86 19.37
CA VAL A 18 24.74 -4.91 19.94
C VAL A 18 23.65 -4.56 18.93
N TYR A 19 24.01 -4.30 17.68
CA TYR A 19 23.06 -3.95 16.63
C TYR A 19 22.07 -5.09 16.33
N LEU A 20 22.55 -6.33 16.20
CA LEU A 20 21.69 -7.49 15.98
C LEU A 20 20.80 -7.78 17.20
N GLY A 21 21.33 -7.62 18.42
CA GLY A 21 20.54 -7.73 19.64
C GLY A 21 19.41 -6.70 19.69
N TRP A 22 19.69 -5.45 19.32
CA TRP A 22 18.68 -4.41 19.21
C TRP A 22 17.63 -4.70 18.12
N LEU A 23 18.05 -5.30 16.99
CA LEU A 23 17.13 -5.68 15.92
C LEU A 23 16.14 -6.78 16.36
N LEU A 24 16.61 -7.75 17.14
CA LEU A 24 15.78 -8.83 17.70
C LEU A 24 14.85 -8.35 18.81
N LEU A 25 15.25 -7.29 19.53
CA LEU A 25 14.44 -6.69 20.58
C LEU A 25 13.39 -5.70 20.06
N LYS A 26 13.45 -5.33 18.76
CA LYS A 26 12.38 -4.55 18.15
C LYS A 26 11.13 -5.43 18.09
N PRO A 27 10.03 -5.05 18.75
CA PRO A 27 8.77 -5.75 18.62
C PRO A 27 8.39 -5.73 17.13
N SER A 28 8.31 -6.92 16.54
CA SER A 28 7.71 -7.07 15.21
C SER A 28 6.26 -6.61 15.33
N PRO A 29 5.76 -5.69 14.50
CA PRO A 29 4.34 -5.38 14.46
C PRO A 29 3.62 -6.68 14.06
N SER A 30 3.05 -7.34 15.05
CA SER A 30 2.11 -8.43 14.87
C SER A 30 0.80 -7.78 14.47
N GLU A 31 0.62 -7.52 13.17
CA GLU A 31 -0.69 -7.14 12.68
C GLU A 31 -1.57 -8.38 12.62
N ALA A 32 -2.48 -8.41 13.59
CA ALA A 32 -3.52 -9.38 13.78
C ALA A 32 -4.36 -9.57 12.51
N LEU A 33 -4.62 -10.83 12.15
CA LEU A 33 -5.73 -11.19 11.28
C LEU A 33 -7.02 -10.62 11.89
N VAL A 34 -7.54 -9.53 11.33
CA VAL A 34 -8.93 -9.13 11.52
C VAL A 34 -9.77 -10.00 10.59
N VAL A 35 -10.29 -11.10 11.16
CA VAL A 35 -11.45 -11.81 10.62
C VAL A 35 -12.64 -10.86 10.81
N GLN A 36 -13.19 -10.33 9.71
CA GLN A 36 -14.47 -9.63 9.75
C GLN A 36 -15.49 -10.39 8.92
N GLU A 37 -16.56 -10.78 9.61
CA GLU A 37 -17.61 -11.70 9.23
C GLU A 37 -18.37 -11.31 7.96
N THR A 38 -18.74 -12.35 7.22
CA THR A 38 -19.72 -12.35 6.13
C THR A 38 -21.12 -12.06 6.68
N PRO A 39 -21.92 -11.21 6.01
CA PRO A 39 -23.37 -11.41 5.98
C PRO A 39 -23.83 -11.87 4.60
N THR A 40 -24.46 -13.04 4.62
CA THR A 40 -25.17 -13.77 3.58
C THR A 40 -26.10 -12.95 2.69
N THR A 41 -26.01 -13.22 1.38
CA THR A 41 -27.05 -13.07 0.34
C THR A 41 -28.38 -13.71 0.76
N PRO A 42 -29.55 -13.31 0.18
CA PRO A 42 -30.06 -14.12 -0.95
C PRO A 42 -30.96 -13.40 -1.99
N THR A 43 -31.03 -14.02 -3.19
CA THR A 43 -32.24 -14.23 -4.03
C THR A 43 -32.64 -13.26 -5.19
N SER A 44 -32.37 -13.74 -6.42
CA SER A 44 -33.17 -13.84 -7.68
C SER A 44 -33.88 -12.63 -8.37
N SER A 45 -33.39 -12.26 -9.57
CA SER A 45 -33.99 -12.34 -10.95
C SER A 45 -35.53 -12.29 -11.15
N PRO A 46 -36.09 -12.00 -12.37
CA PRO A 46 -35.82 -10.98 -13.42
C PRO A 46 -37.12 -10.22 -13.86
N ALA A 47 -37.04 -9.07 -14.53
CA ALA A 47 -38.03 -8.64 -15.55
C ALA A 47 -37.62 -7.37 -16.32
N LYS A 48 -38.02 -7.35 -17.59
CA LYS A 48 -37.68 -6.40 -18.66
C LYS A 48 -38.47 -5.08 -18.61
N THR A 49 -37.97 -4.13 -19.42
CA THR A 49 -38.72 -3.11 -20.17
C THR A 49 -38.93 -1.76 -19.48
N ALA A 50 -38.10 -0.77 -19.84
CA ALA A 50 -38.49 0.33 -20.74
C ALA A 50 -37.36 1.37 -20.84
N LEU A 51 -36.84 1.54 -22.05
CA LEU A 51 -36.07 2.71 -22.49
C LEU A 51 -37.03 3.91 -22.55
N PRO A 52 -36.63 5.09 -22.06
CA PRO A 52 -36.36 6.14 -23.02
C PRO A 52 -35.02 6.85 -22.75
N THR A 53 -34.37 7.15 -23.86
CA THR A 53 -33.15 7.92 -24.02
C THR A 53 -33.13 9.20 -23.17
N ALA A 54 -32.17 9.31 -22.25
CA ALA A 54 -31.65 10.58 -21.75
C ALA A 54 -30.12 10.48 -21.64
N THR A 55 -29.47 11.26 -22.50
CA THR A 55 -28.04 11.55 -22.65
C THR A 55 -27.32 11.76 -21.29
N PRO A 56 -26.04 11.33 -21.15
CA PRO A 56 -25.35 11.18 -19.87
C PRO A 56 -25.17 12.53 -19.18
N THR A 57 -25.74 12.67 -17.98
CA THR A 57 -25.24 13.66 -17.03
C THR A 57 -24.13 12.95 -16.27
N PRO A 58 -22.85 13.36 -16.36
CA PRO A 58 -21.84 12.92 -15.43
C PRO A 58 -22.37 13.33 -14.06
N LYS A 59 -22.77 12.36 -13.24
CA LYS A 59 -22.95 12.60 -11.82
C LYS A 59 -21.56 12.96 -11.33
N ALA A 60 -21.27 14.25 -11.32
CA ALA A 60 -20.07 14.80 -10.75
C ALA A 60 -20.01 14.20 -9.35
N ALA A 61 -19.10 13.24 -9.17
CA ALA A 61 -18.63 12.90 -7.86
C ALA A 61 -18.26 14.25 -7.21
N PRO A 62 -18.62 14.47 -5.93
CA PRO A 62 -18.14 15.66 -5.24
C PRO A 62 -16.66 15.76 -5.55
N ALA A 63 -16.20 16.92 -6.05
CA ALA A 63 -14.80 17.17 -6.32
C ALA A 63 -14.09 17.05 -4.98
N LEU A 64 -13.73 15.82 -4.61
CA LEU A 64 -13.00 15.52 -3.42
C LEU A 64 -11.64 16.12 -3.72
N LEU A 65 -11.35 17.27 -3.11
CA LEU A 65 -10.05 17.91 -3.25
C LEU A 65 -9.03 16.90 -2.73
N CYS A 66 -8.39 16.22 -3.67
CA CYS A 66 -7.37 15.25 -3.38
C CYS A 66 -6.12 15.99 -2.98
N PRO A 67 -5.70 15.88 -1.70
CA PRO A 67 -4.53 16.61 -1.23
C PRO A 67 -3.23 16.07 -1.85
N GLY A 68 -3.28 14.89 -2.48
CA GLY A 68 -2.18 14.29 -3.21
C GLY A 68 -2.58 13.77 -4.59
N THR A 69 -1.63 13.82 -5.53
CA THR A 69 -1.77 13.36 -6.91
C THR A 69 -0.64 12.39 -7.24
N ILE A 70 -0.93 11.33 -7.99
CA ILE A 70 0.08 10.37 -8.43
C ILE A 70 0.75 10.91 -9.71
N GLU A 71 2.03 11.27 -9.62
CA GLU A 71 2.84 11.77 -10.74
C GLU A 71 3.43 10.63 -11.57
N GLN A 72 3.92 9.58 -10.90
CA GLN A 72 4.59 8.45 -11.55
C GLN A 72 4.24 7.15 -10.85
N VAL A 73 4.10 6.08 -11.63
CA VAL A 73 3.89 4.73 -11.14
C VAL A 73 4.85 3.79 -11.86
N THR A 74 5.58 2.99 -11.09
CA THR A 74 6.36 1.86 -11.61
C THR A 74 5.79 0.59 -11.00
N ILE A 75 5.30 -0.30 -11.85
CA ILE A 75 4.64 -1.55 -11.45
C ILE A 75 5.68 -2.68 -11.52
N GLY A 76 5.86 -3.39 -10.42
CA GLY A 76 6.57 -4.66 -10.36
C GLY A 76 5.62 -5.81 -9.99
N ASN A 77 6.14 -7.03 -9.98
CA ASN A 77 5.32 -8.23 -9.70
C ASN A 77 4.86 -8.33 -8.24
N TYR A 78 5.62 -7.77 -7.29
CA TYR A 78 5.36 -7.84 -5.84
C TYR A 78 5.63 -6.50 -5.13
N GLU A 79 5.85 -5.44 -5.89
CA GLU A 79 6.12 -4.10 -5.38
C GLU A 79 5.60 -3.09 -6.40
N ILE A 80 4.99 -2.02 -5.91
CA ILE A 80 4.67 -0.84 -6.69
C ILE A 80 5.43 0.35 -6.11
N ARG A 81 6.03 1.15 -7.01
CA ARG A 81 6.67 2.41 -6.64
C ARG A 81 5.84 3.56 -7.16
N LEU A 82 5.53 4.49 -6.28
CA LEU A 82 4.71 5.65 -6.60
C LEU A 82 5.50 6.92 -6.31
N LYS A 83 5.38 7.88 -7.21
CA LYS A 83 5.74 9.26 -6.94
C LYS A 83 4.46 10.06 -6.76
N ILE A 84 4.25 10.62 -5.57
CA ILE A 84 3.05 11.38 -5.22
C ILE A 84 3.46 12.83 -4.96
N SER A 85 2.79 13.77 -5.62
CA SER A 85 2.86 15.20 -5.33
C SER A 85 1.76 15.57 -4.32
N GLY A 86 2.04 16.49 -3.40
CA GLY A 86 1.11 16.85 -2.32
C GLY A 86 1.20 15.93 -1.10
N SER A 87 0.07 15.72 -0.42
CA SER A 87 -0.02 14.91 0.80
C SER A 87 -1.16 13.91 0.70
N ALA A 88 -0.91 12.66 1.09
CA ALA A 88 -1.94 11.64 1.29
C ALA A 88 -1.63 10.92 2.61
N GLU A 89 -2.63 10.35 3.28
CA GLU A 89 -2.43 9.60 4.53
C GLU A 89 -2.28 8.09 4.24
N ARG A 90 -3.07 7.59 3.28
CA ARG A 90 -3.15 6.18 2.92
C ARG A 90 -3.05 5.98 1.41
N ILE A 91 -2.43 4.87 1.03
CA ILE A 91 -2.30 4.36 -0.33
C ILE A 91 -3.02 3.01 -0.36
N LEU A 92 -4.08 2.90 -1.16
CA LEU A 92 -4.81 1.67 -1.41
C LEU A 92 -4.38 1.12 -2.77
N VAL A 93 -3.83 -0.09 -2.78
CA VAL A 93 -3.41 -0.78 -4.00
C VAL A 93 -4.34 -1.97 -4.23
N TYR A 94 -5.03 -1.95 -5.35
CA TYR A 94 -5.92 -3.01 -5.78
C TYR A 94 -5.11 -4.05 -6.56
N THR A 95 -5.19 -5.32 -6.17
CA THR A 95 -4.57 -6.44 -6.88
C THR A 95 -5.61 -7.52 -7.14
N ASP A 96 -5.36 -8.41 -8.10
CA ASP A 96 -6.24 -9.56 -8.35
C ASP A 96 -6.29 -10.56 -7.16
N GLN A 97 -5.34 -10.46 -6.21
CA GLN A 97 -5.29 -11.31 -5.01
C GLN A 97 -5.88 -10.64 -3.75
N GLY A 98 -6.31 -9.38 -3.86
CA GLY A 98 -6.83 -8.59 -2.73
C GLY A 98 -6.24 -7.18 -2.67
N ASN A 99 -6.86 -6.33 -1.87
CA ASN A 99 -6.43 -4.94 -1.73
C ASN A 99 -5.40 -4.80 -0.61
N VAL A 100 -4.38 -3.99 -0.83
CA VAL A 100 -3.35 -3.66 0.15
C VAL A 100 -3.49 -2.19 0.53
N THR A 101 -3.64 -1.90 1.81
CA THR A 101 -3.64 -0.53 2.32
C THR A 101 -2.32 -0.28 3.03
N ALA A 102 -1.62 0.79 2.67
CA ALA A 102 -0.37 1.20 3.31
C ALA A 102 -0.46 2.68 3.72
N SER A 103 0.09 3.05 4.87
CA SER A 103 0.24 4.46 5.22
C SER A 103 1.36 5.10 4.40
N THR A 104 1.19 6.34 3.94
CA THR A 104 2.26 7.11 3.29
C THR A 104 3.47 7.29 4.19
N LEU A 105 3.27 7.43 5.51
CA LEU A 105 4.34 7.59 6.50
C LEU A 105 5.24 6.34 6.62
N GLU A 106 4.68 5.18 6.32
CA GLU A 106 5.39 3.89 6.40
C GLU A 106 5.91 3.44 5.02
N ALA A 107 5.14 3.72 3.97
CA ALA A 107 5.46 3.32 2.60
C ALA A 107 6.61 4.13 2.00
N GLY A 108 6.90 5.33 2.51
CA GLY A 108 7.99 6.14 1.99
C GLY A 108 8.02 7.57 2.51
N SER A 109 8.77 8.44 1.83
CA SER A 109 8.91 9.85 2.22
C SER A 109 9.37 10.71 1.04
N ALA A 110 9.25 12.03 1.18
CA ALA A 110 9.67 13.01 0.16
C ALA A 110 9.02 12.80 -1.22
N GLY A 111 7.78 12.31 -1.24
CA GLY A 111 7.03 12.09 -2.48
C GLY A 111 7.33 10.75 -3.14
N GLU A 112 8.24 9.91 -2.64
CA GLU A 112 8.48 8.56 -3.16
C GLU A 112 8.00 7.49 -2.18
N TYR A 113 7.17 6.58 -2.67
CA TYR A 113 6.51 5.55 -1.87
C TYR A 113 6.66 4.18 -2.51
N ARG A 114 6.85 3.15 -1.69
CA ARG A 114 7.03 1.76 -2.13
C ARG A 114 6.08 0.88 -1.32
N VAL A 115 5.14 0.25 -2.01
CA VAL A 115 4.14 -0.64 -1.39
C VAL A 115 4.42 -2.06 -1.86
N ARG A 116 4.54 -3.00 -0.93
CA ARG A 116 4.65 -4.42 -1.25
C ARG A 116 3.27 -4.98 -1.51
N THR A 117 3.12 -5.68 -2.62
CA THR A 117 1.84 -6.26 -3.05
C THR A 117 1.97 -7.78 -3.18
N PRO A 118 0.90 -8.53 -2.88
CA PRO A 118 0.89 -9.99 -3.04
C PRO A 118 0.95 -10.42 -4.51
N GLY A 119 0.59 -9.52 -5.43
CA GLY A 119 0.66 -9.74 -6.87
C GLY A 119 0.66 -8.43 -7.66
N PRO A 120 0.46 -8.49 -8.98
CA PRO A 120 0.48 -7.31 -9.84
C PRO A 120 -0.65 -6.33 -9.46
N ALA A 121 -0.33 -5.04 -9.41
CA ALA A 121 -1.28 -3.99 -9.12
C ALA A 121 -2.17 -3.71 -10.35
N ALA A 122 -3.50 -3.69 -10.13
CA ALA A 122 -4.51 -3.38 -11.14
C ALA A 122 -4.95 -1.91 -11.06
N ALA A 123 -5.01 -1.33 -9.86
CA ALA A 123 -5.31 0.08 -9.65
C ALA A 123 -4.67 0.59 -8.34
N VAL A 124 -4.52 1.91 -8.21
CA VAL A 124 -4.06 2.55 -6.97
C VAL A 124 -4.94 3.74 -6.65
N GLN A 125 -5.26 3.92 -5.38
CA GLN A 125 -6.05 5.02 -4.87
C GLN A 125 -5.31 5.68 -3.70
N LEU A 126 -5.36 7.01 -3.64
CA LEU A 126 -4.87 7.77 -2.50
C LEU A 126 -6.05 8.14 -1.62
N ASP A 127 -6.02 7.78 -0.34
CA ASP A 127 -7.11 8.06 0.60
C ASP A 127 -8.50 7.69 0.04
N ASN A 128 -9.36 8.69 -0.21
CA ASN A 128 -10.68 8.55 -0.81
C ASN A 128 -10.76 9.15 -2.22
N CYS A 129 -9.61 9.39 -2.87
CA CYS A 129 -9.52 9.95 -4.21
C CYS A 129 -10.00 8.99 -5.29
N GLU A 130 -10.09 9.49 -6.53
CA GLU A 130 -10.33 8.65 -7.69
C GLU A 130 -9.23 7.57 -7.81
N PRO A 131 -9.59 6.28 -7.96
CA PRO A 131 -8.60 5.23 -8.22
C PRO A 131 -7.99 5.41 -9.61
N LEU A 132 -6.66 5.43 -9.66
CA LEU A 132 -5.88 5.37 -10.89
C LEU A 132 -5.79 3.92 -11.36
N ASN A 133 -6.44 3.63 -12.49
CA ASN A 133 -6.33 2.33 -13.14
C ASN A 133 -4.97 2.17 -13.82
N LEU A 134 -4.40 0.96 -13.69
CA LEU A 134 -3.07 0.61 -14.19
C LEU A 134 -3.10 -0.48 -15.28
N ARG A 135 -4.30 -0.93 -15.68
CA ARG A 135 -4.55 -1.90 -16.75
C ARG A 135 -5.05 -1.24 -18.02
#